data_AF-A0A2N5AGX6-F1
#
_entry.id   AF-A0A2N5AGX6-F1
#
_cell.length_a   1.000
_cell.length_b   1.000
_cell.length_c   1.000
_cell.angle_alpha   90.00
_cell.angle_beta   90.00
_cell.angle_gamma   90.00
#
_symmetry.space_group_name_H-M   'P 1'
#
loop_
_entity.id
_entity.type
_entity.pdbx_description
1 polymer ?
#
loop_
_entity_poly.entity_id
_entity_poly.type
_entity_poly.pdbx_seq_one_letter_code
_entity_poly.pdbx_strand_id
1 'polypeptide(L)'
;PRLNPAYPKGTACCNDASVFDSAGIPVLSVEATNWSLGKKDGYQQRQKSRAFPDGTSWHSVQIDNQQYLDHALPGRIERRSREVVKVMLPLVKELAKVEKKS
;
A
#
# COMPACT_ATOMS: atom_id res chain seq x y z
N PRO A 1 -7.19 6.72 0.60
CA PRO A 1 -7.84 7.57 1.61
C PRO A 1 -8.48 8.80 0.94
N ARG A 2 -9.32 9.57 1.66
CA ARG A 2 -10.16 10.70 1.18
C ARG A 2 -11.57 10.33 0.68
N LEU A 3 -11.79 9.14 0.13
CA LEU A 3 -13.08 8.80 -0.48
C LEU A 3 -14.16 8.37 0.53
N ASN A 4 -13.79 8.24 1.81
CA ASN A 4 -14.66 7.94 2.94
C ASN A 4 -14.43 9.01 4.03
N PRO A 5 -15.47 9.68 4.56
CA PRO A 5 -15.33 10.67 5.62
C PRO A 5 -14.63 10.16 6.89
N ALA A 6 -14.75 8.87 7.21
CA ALA A 6 -14.05 8.24 8.33
C ALA A 6 -12.54 8.07 8.07
N TYR A 7 -12.10 8.20 6.81
CA TYR A 7 -10.70 8.15 6.39
C TYR A 7 -10.36 9.40 5.54
N PRO A 8 -10.20 10.57 6.18
CA PRO A 8 -9.77 11.81 5.51
C PRO A 8 -8.54 11.66 4.60
N LYS A 9 -8.25 12.73 3.84
CA LYS A 9 -7.04 12.76 2.99
C LYS A 9 -5.80 12.65 3.88
N GLY A 10 -4.90 11.74 3.53
CA GLY A 10 -3.63 11.55 4.23
C GLY A 10 -3.72 10.63 5.44
N THR A 11 -4.92 10.39 5.96
CA THR A 11 -5.13 9.49 7.11
C THR A 11 -5.47 8.09 6.62
N ALA A 12 -4.78 7.08 7.14
CA ALA A 12 -5.21 5.69 7.09
C ALA A 12 -5.48 5.23 8.52
N CYS A 13 -6.01 4.01 8.68
CA CYS A 13 -5.99 3.37 9.98
C CYS A 13 -4.96 2.26 10.00
N CYS A 14 -4.53 1.95 11.23
CA CYS A 14 -4.24 0.58 11.62
C CYS A 14 -2.97 0.01 10.98
N ASN A 15 -2.03 0.87 10.60
CA ASN A 15 -0.70 0.52 10.16
C ASN A 15 0.34 1.31 10.99
N ASP A 16 1.60 0.99 10.76
CA ASP A 16 2.72 1.58 11.51
C ASP A 16 2.80 3.11 11.35
N ALA A 17 2.29 3.67 10.25
CA ALA A 17 2.33 5.11 9.99
C ALA A 17 1.52 5.93 11.01
N SER A 18 0.46 5.35 11.59
CA SER A 18 -0.41 6.04 12.55
C SER A 18 0.33 6.53 13.80
N VAL A 19 1.34 5.78 14.26
CA VAL A 19 2.14 6.13 15.44
C VAL A 19 3.04 7.35 15.14
N PHE A 20 3.65 7.39 13.95
CA PHE A 20 4.48 8.53 13.53
C PHE A 20 3.64 9.79 13.29
N ASP A 21 2.49 9.65 12.62
CA ASP A 21 1.57 10.76 12.36
C ASP A 21 1.06 11.37 13.68
N SER A 22 0.69 10.54 14.65
CA SER A 22 0.25 10.98 15.99
C SER A 22 1.35 11.71 16.77
N ALA A 23 2.63 11.42 16.47
CA ALA A 23 3.77 12.10 17.06
C ALA A 23 4.18 13.38 16.31
N GLY A 24 3.45 13.77 15.26
CA GLY A 24 3.77 14.94 14.43
C GLY A 24 4.97 14.72 13.50
N ILE A 25 5.37 13.46 13.27
CA ILE A 25 6.47 13.11 12.35
C ILE A 25 5.87 12.92 10.94
N PRO A 26 6.35 13.66 9.92
CA PRO A 26 5.89 13.47 8.55
C PRO A 26 6.12 12.04 8.07
N VAL A 27 5.05 11.36 7.65
CA VAL A 27 5.08 9.97 7.22
C VAL A 27 4.43 9.80 5.84
N LEU A 28 5.01 8.91 5.04
CA LEU A 28 4.45 8.44 3.77
C LEU A 28 4.24 6.92 3.87
N SER A 29 3.00 6.46 3.78
CA SER A 29 2.68 5.04 3.62
C SER A 29 2.44 4.69 2.14
N VAL A 30 3.03 3.58 1.69
CA VAL A 30 2.85 3.03 0.34
C VAL A 30 2.34 1.61 0.46
N GLU A 31 1.11 1.38 0.02
CA GLU A 31 0.43 0.09 0.13
C GLU A 31 -0.21 -0.31 -1.19
N ALA A 32 -0.30 -1.62 -1.45
CA ALA A 32 -0.95 -2.19 -2.62
C ALA A 32 -2.49 -2.19 -2.50
N THR A 33 -3.06 -1.05 -2.12
CA THR A 33 -4.47 -0.91 -1.75
C THR A 33 -5.21 0.04 -2.70
N ASN A 34 -6.38 -0.39 -3.18
CA ASN A 34 -7.27 0.47 -3.97
C ASN A 34 -8.43 1.01 -3.12
N TRP A 35 -8.25 2.22 -2.61
CA TRP A 35 -9.23 2.93 -1.78
C TRP A 35 -10.55 3.31 -2.46
N SER A 36 -10.68 3.13 -3.78
CA SER A 36 -11.96 3.35 -4.47
C SER A 36 -12.93 2.16 -4.34
N LEU A 37 -12.45 1.03 -3.83
CA LEU A 37 -13.21 -0.22 -3.74
C LEU A 37 -13.94 -0.36 -2.41
N GLY A 38 -14.96 -1.21 -2.39
CA GLY A 38 -15.67 -1.62 -1.18
C GLY A 38 -16.18 -0.45 -0.35
N LYS A 39 -15.93 -0.50 0.96
CA LYS A 39 -16.26 0.56 1.93
C LYS A 39 -15.32 1.77 1.85
N LYS A 40 -14.38 1.77 0.91
CA LYS A 40 -13.39 2.83 0.72
C LYS A 40 -12.55 3.07 1.97
N ASP A 41 -12.24 1.99 2.68
CA ASP A 41 -11.49 1.92 3.94
C ASP A 41 -10.09 1.31 3.76
N GLY A 42 -9.77 0.86 2.55
CA GLY A 42 -8.48 0.27 2.19
C GLY A 42 -8.36 -1.24 2.43
N TYR A 43 -9.37 -1.91 3.00
CA TYR A 43 -9.29 -3.35 3.25
C TYR A 43 -9.50 -4.18 1.97
N GLN A 44 -10.35 -3.71 1.06
CA GLN A 44 -10.49 -4.33 -0.25
C GLN A 44 -9.37 -3.82 -1.19
N GLN A 45 -8.35 -4.63 -1.40
CA GLN A 45 -7.15 -4.27 -2.16
C GLN A 45 -7.34 -4.31 -3.68
N ARG A 46 -8.24 -5.18 -4.16
CA ARG A 46 -8.52 -5.41 -5.59
C ARG A 46 -10.00 -5.71 -5.85
N GLN A 47 -10.40 -5.65 -7.13
CA GLN A 47 -11.76 -6.02 -7.53
C GLN A 47 -12.05 -7.47 -7.16
N LYS A 48 -13.30 -7.77 -6.77
CA LYS A 48 -13.72 -9.14 -6.47
C LYS A 48 -13.67 -9.98 -7.74
N SER A 49 -13.23 -11.22 -7.63
CA SER A 49 -13.12 -12.16 -8.75
C SER A 49 -13.16 -13.60 -8.25
N ARG A 50 -13.28 -14.59 -9.14
CA ARG A 50 -13.23 -16.01 -8.75
C ARG A 50 -11.98 -16.37 -7.93
N ALA A 51 -10.81 -15.83 -8.29
CA ALA A 51 -9.56 -16.05 -7.55
C ALA A 51 -9.42 -15.20 -6.28
N PHE A 52 -10.26 -14.18 -6.10
CA PHE A 52 -10.21 -13.30 -4.93
C PHE A 52 -11.64 -12.87 -4.60
N PRO A 53 -12.47 -13.76 -4.00
CA PRO A 53 -13.89 -13.50 -3.79
C PRO A 53 -14.16 -12.27 -2.93
N ASP A 54 -13.27 -12.00 -1.97
CA ASP A 54 -13.36 -10.83 -1.09
C ASP A 54 -12.55 -9.64 -1.58
N GLY A 55 -11.85 -9.77 -2.72
CA GLY A 55 -11.01 -8.71 -3.27
C GLY A 55 -9.77 -8.41 -2.41
N THR A 56 -9.33 -9.37 -1.59
CA THR A 56 -8.12 -9.33 -0.78
C THR A 56 -7.51 -10.74 -0.71
N SER A 57 -6.20 -10.83 -0.48
CA SER A 57 -5.53 -12.08 -0.07
C SER A 57 -5.15 -12.08 1.41
N TRP A 58 -5.05 -10.89 2.01
CA TRP A 58 -4.42 -10.64 3.29
C TRP A 58 -4.92 -11.57 4.41
N HIS A 59 -4.00 -12.04 5.25
CA HIS A 59 -4.25 -12.92 6.41
C HIS A 59 -4.82 -14.30 6.08
N SER A 60 -4.67 -14.78 4.85
CA SER A 60 -5.07 -16.13 4.46
C SER A 60 -3.92 -16.90 3.84
N VAL A 61 -3.36 -17.87 4.58
CA VAL A 61 -2.22 -18.68 4.10
C VAL A 61 -2.48 -19.40 2.78
N GLN A 62 -3.76 -19.67 2.46
CA GLN A 62 -4.16 -20.38 1.25
C GLN A 62 -4.00 -19.54 -0.03
N ILE A 63 -4.13 -18.22 0.07
CA ILE A 63 -4.14 -17.30 -1.09
C ILE A 63 -3.14 -16.14 -0.98
N ASP A 64 -2.59 -15.90 0.22
CA ASP A 64 -1.54 -14.92 0.51
C ASP A 64 -0.16 -15.57 0.50
N ASN A 65 0.15 -16.26 -0.59
CA ASN A 65 1.43 -16.91 -0.78
C ASN A 65 1.88 -16.74 -2.24
N GLN A 66 3.19 -16.84 -2.45
CA GLN A 66 3.79 -16.58 -3.75
C GLN A 66 3.21 -17.49 -4.85
N GLN A 67 3.05 -18.78 -4.58
CA GLN A 67 2.53 -19.74 -5.58
C GLN A 67 1.14 -19.34 -6.08
N TYR A 68 0.24 -19.02 -5.15
CA TYR A 68 -1.12 -18.59 -5.49
C TYR A 68 -1.11 -17.25 -6.23
N LEU A 69 -0.34 -16.28 -5.76
CA LEU A 69 -0.30 -14.94 -6.35
C LEU A 69 0.33 -14.95 -7.74
N ASP A 70 1.38 -15.73 -7.97
CA ASP A 70 2.01 -15.86 -9.30
C ASP A 70 1.08 -16.58 -10.29
N HIS A 71 0.30 -17.56 -9.83
CA HIS A 71 -0.72 -18.19 -10.68
C HIS A 71 -1.90 -17.26 -10.98
N ALA A 72 -2.47 -16.62 -9.96
CA ALA A 72 -3.68 -15.81 -10.09
C ALA A 72 -3.42 -14.40 -10.66
N LEU A 73 -2.19 -13.89 -10.51
CA LEU A 73 -1.73 -12.58 -10.98
C LEU A 73 -0.32 -12.69 -11.59
N PRO A 74 -0.17 -13.32 -12.77
CA PRO A 74 1.15 -13.57 -13.35
C PRO A 74 2.02 -12.30 -13.49
N GLY A 75 3.26 -12.38 -13.01
CA GLY A 75 4.25 -11.29 -13.05
C GLY A 75 3.94 -10.10 -12.14
N ARG A 76 2.88 -10.16 -11.32
CA ARG A 76 2.43 -9.03 -10.51
C ARG A 76 3.44 -8.66 -9.43
N ILE A 77 4.00 -9.64 -8.73
CA ILE A 77 4.97 -9.39 -7.64
C ILE A 77 6.19 -8.68 -8.19
N GLU A 78 6.83 -9.25 -9.22
CA GLU A 78 8.00 -8.66 -9.87
C GLU A 78 7.74 -7.23 -10.35
N ARG A 79 6.63 -7.03 -11.09
CA ARG A 79 6.28 -5.72 -11.62
C ARG A 79 6.08 -4.68 -10.51
N ARG A 80 5.35 -5.03 -9.45
CA ARG A 80 5.08 -4.10 -8.34
C ARG A 80 6.32 -3.79 -7.53
N SER A 81 7.16 -4.78 -7.26
CA SER A 81 8.45 -4.56 -6.59
C SER A 81 9.32 -3.58 -7.38
N ARG A 82 9.42 -3.76 -8.71
CA ARG A 82 10.15 -2.84 -9.58
C ARG A 82 9.56 -1.44 -9.60
N GLU A 83 8.23 -1.32 -9.70
CA GLU A 83 7.53 -0.03 -9.70
C GLU A 83 7.76 0.74 -8.39
N VAL A 84 7.70 0.07 -7.23
CA VAL A 84 7.96 0.68 -5.92
C VAL A 84 9.39 1.22 -5.86
N VAL A 85 10.40 0.42 -6.21
CA VAL A 85 11.81 0.86 -6.19
C VAL A 85 12.03 2.02 -7.15
N LYS A 86 11.44 1.98 -8.35
CA LYS A 86 11.56 3.03 -9.36
C LYS A 86 11.07 4.39 -8.85
N VAL A 87 10.05 4.42 -7.99
CA VAL A 87 9.49 5.65 -7.42
C VAL A 87 10.19 6.04 -6.12
N MET A 88 10.41 5.08 -5.21
CA MET A 88 10.91 5.36 -3.87
C MET A 88 12.40 5.64 -3.82
N LEU A 89 13.21 4.99 -4.67
CA LEU A 89 14.68 5.19 -4.64
C LEU A 89 15.07 6.64 -4.98
N PRO A 90 14.55 7.29 -6.04
CA PRO A 90 14.80 8.71 -6.27
C PRO A 90 14.34 9.58 -5.11
N LEU A 91 13.14 9.34 -4.56
CA LEU A 91 12.62 10.10 -3.42
C LEU A 91 13.56 10.02 -2.21
N VAL A 92 14.01 8.82 -1.84
CA VAL A 92 14.95 8.63 -0.72
C VAL A 92 16.28 9.31 -1.01
N LYS A 93 16.78 9.26 -2.25
CA LYS A 93 18.01 9.98 -2.63
C LYS A 93 17.86 11.49 -2.46
N GLU A 94 16.75 12.07 -2.89
CA GLU A 94 16.52 13.51 -2.73
C GLU A 94 16.33 13.91 -1.26
N LEU A 95 15.59 13.11 -0.49
CA LEU A 95 15.41 13.34 0.95
C LEU A 95 16.71 13.17 1.73
N ALA A 96 17.57 12.22 1.37
CA ALA A 96 18.86 11.99 2.03
C ALA A 96 19.91 13.06 1.69
N LYS A 97 19.76 13.74 0.55
CA LYS A 97 20.57 14.90 0.16
C LYS A 97 20.22 16.17 0.95
N VAL A 98 19.63 16.07 2.15
CA VAL A 98 19.44 17.22 3.05
C VAL A 98 20.70 18.06 3.01
N GLU A 99 20.55 19.26 2.46
CA GLU A 99 21.62 20.20 2.20
C GLU A 99 22.45 20.31 3.48
N LYS A 100 23.73 19.92 3.41
CA LYS A 100 24.70 20.48 4.33
C LYS A 100 24.59 22.00 4.13
N LYS A 101 23.90 22.68 5.04
CA LYS A 101 24.11 24.11 5.23
C LYS A 101 25.59 24.25 5.57
N SER A 102 26.37 24.73 4.59
CA SER A 102 27.69 25.31 4.85
C SER A 102 27.57 26.47 5.82
#